data_AF-A0A497TCP9-F1
#
_entry.id   AF-A0A497TCP9-F1
#
_cell.length_a   1.000
_cell.length_b   1.000
_cell.length_c   1.000
_cell.angle_alpha   90.00
_cell.angle_beta   90.00
_cell.angle_gamma   90.00
#
_symmetry.space_group_name_H-M   'P 1'
#
loop_
_entity.id
_entity.type
_entity.pdbx_description
1 polymer ?
#
loop_
_entity_poly.entity_id
_entity_poly.type
_entity_poly.pdbx_seq_one_letter_code
_entity_poly.pdbx_strand_id
1 'polypeptide(L)'
;MELGKVISTPDSPSTRKFCFTLNRDARVRRGQFVQLNLPEGKLIGRVSDLRKTNRYFTNPENLAEPELYPTWEWEFLVADVTPLGFWTQEGLQGSLFPPSPGEPVLEPDPEILQKLFGFVQDGLWLGQLLHHPVEARFNLTRLLQKHLAILALSGAGKSYLVSVLIEELLERQLKPAVIVIDPHGEYVSFSQDPNYAGKT
;
A
#
# COMPACT_ATOMS: atom_id res chain seq x y z
N MET A 1 -3.41 -0.87 -15.03
CA MET A 1 -2.43 -0.51 -16.10
C MET A 1 -1.26 -1.50 -16.08
N GLU A 2 -0.50 -1.67 -17.18
CA GLU A 2 0.80 -2.38 -17.14
C GLU A 2 1.90 -1.44 -16.64
N LEU A 3 2.57 -1.83 -15.55
CA LEU A 3 3.62 -1.06 -14.89
C LEU A 3 5.02 -1.40 -15.39
N GLY A 4 5.23 -2.63 -15.89
CA GLY A 4 6.54 -3.14 -16.26
C GLY A 4 6.58 -4.65 -16.40
N LYS A 5 7.78 -5.23 -16.43
CA LYS A 5 7.99 -6.68 -16.63
C LYS A 5 9.00 -7.27 -15.66
N VAL A 6 8.72 -8.48 -15.17
CA VAL A 6 9.61 -9.21 -14.25
C VAL A 6 10.98 -9.43 -14.90
N ILE A 7 12.05 -9.18 -14.15
CA ILE A 7 13.43 -9.45 -14.56
C ILE A 7 14.06 -10.53 -13.68
N SER A 8 15.05 -11.22 -14.23
CA SER A 8 15.92 -12.10 -13.46
C SER A 8 17.10 -11.32 -12.85
N THR A 9 17.38 -11.58 -11.58
CA THR A 9 18.57 -11.14 -10.83
C THR A 9 19.19 -12.37 -10.15
N PRO A 10 20.44 -12.32 -9.65
CA PRO A 10 21.06 -13.49 -9.00
C PRO A 10 20.26 -14.08 -7.82
N ASP A 11 19.37 -13.29 -7.23
CA ASP A 11 18.51 -13.61 -6.08
C ASP A 11 17.00 -13.65 -6.41
N SER A 12 16.58 -13.48 -7.67
CA SER A 12 15.15 -13.39 -8.02
C SER A 12 14.84 -13.70 -9.51
N PRO A 13 13.62 -14.12 -9.87
CA PRO A 13 12.44 -14.29 -9.04
C PRO A 13 12.49 -15.52 -8.11
N SER A 14 11.87 -15.39 -6.94
CA SER A 14 11.69 -16.42 -5.93
C SER A 14 10.30 -16.26 -5.29
N THR A 15 9.86 -17.24 -4.49
CA THR A 15 8.58 -17.14 -3.74
C THR A 15 8.56 -15.98 -2.72
N ARG A 16 9.72 -15.44 -2.34
CA ARG A 16 9.88 -14.36 -1.34
C ARG A 16 10.20 -12.99 -1.91
N LYS A 17 10.70 -12.93 -3.15
CA LYS A 17 11.15 -11.69 -3.81
C LYS A 17 11.14 -11.87 -5.32
N PHE A 18 10.65 -10.87 -6.05
CA PHE A 18 10.96 -10.67 -7.46
C PHE A 18 11.29 -9.21 -7.74
N CYS A 19 11.98 -8.96 -8.85
CA CYS A 19 12.30 -7.64 -9.35
C CYS A 19 11.57 -7.39 -10.67
N PHE A 20 11.18 -6.16 -10.98
CA PHE A 20 10.65 -5.80 -12.30
C PHE A 20 11.19 -4.44 -12.77
N THR A 21 11.43 -4.31 -14.09
CA THR A 21 11.75 -3.02 -14.73
C THR A 21 10.47 -2.30 -15.10
N LEU A 22 10.39 -1.01 -14.78
CA LEU A 22 9.23 -0.18 -15.15
C LEU A 22 9.19 0.15 -16.65
N ASN A 23 7.98 0.29 -17.18
CA ASN A 23 7.74 0.94 -18.47
C ASN A 23 7.98 2.46 -18.35
N ARG A 24 8.37 3.14 -19.44
CA ARG A 24 8.82 4.56 -19.42
C ARG A 24 7.79 5.53 -18.81
N ASP A 25 6.51 5.30 -19.04
CA ASP A 25 5.42 6.15 -18.55
C ASP A 25 4.86 5.70 -17.19
N ALA A 26 5.26 4.52 -16.70
CA ALA A 26 4.76 3.96 -15.45
C ALA A 26 5.39 4.66 -14.24
N ARG A 27 4.55 4.97 -13.24
CA ARG A 27 4.99 5.57 -11.97
C ARG A 27 4.68 4.62 -10.82
N VAL A 28 5.72 3.99 -10.29
CA VAL A 28 5.64 3.11 -9.12
C VAL A 28 6.26 3.79 -7.92
N ARG A 29 5.71 3.53 -6.73
CA ARG A 29 6.16 4.10 -5.45
C ARG A 29 6.42 2.99 -4.42
N ARG A 30 7.34 3.24 -3.48
CA ARG A 30 7.62 2.32 -2.37
C ARG A 30 6.36 2.12 -1.53
N GLY A 31 6.04 0.87 -1.19
CA GLY A 31 4.83 0.48 -0.47
C GLY A 31 3.60 0.25 -1.36
N GLN A 32 3.64 0.59 -2.65
CA GLN A 32 2.55 0.34 -3.58
C GLN A 32 2.37 -1.17 -3.82
N PHE A 33 1.12 -1.64 -3.79
CA PHE A 33 0.75 -2.99 -4.23
C PHE A 33 0.77 -3.12 -5.77
N VAL A 34 1.14 -4.31 -6.24
CA VAL A 34 1.19 -4.70 -7.65
C VAL A 34 0.59 -6.10 -7.84
N GLN A 35 0.15 -6.42 -9.04
CA GLN A 35 -0.52 -7.67 -9.41
C GLN A 35 0.15 -8.32 -10.62
N LEU A 36 0.27 -9.64 -10.62
CA LEU A 36 0.58 -10.43 -11.82
C LEU A 36 -0.57 -11.42 -12.05
N ASN A 37 -0.95 -11.63 -13.30
CA ASN A 37 -1.99 -12.59 -13.68
C ASN A 37 -1.30 -13.89 -14.12
N LEU A 38 -1.16 -14.86 -13.20
CA LEU A 38 -0.52 -16.15 -13.46
C LEU A 38 -1.58 -17.27 -13.59
N PRO A 39 -1.24 -18.44 -14.17
CA PRO A 39 -2.19 -19.56 -14.31
C PRO A 39 -2.80 -20.04 -12.98
N GLU A 40 -2.05 -19.94 -11.88
CA GLU A 40 -2.47 -20.34 -10.53
C GLU A 40 -3.38 -19.30 -9.85
N GLY A 41 -3.45 -18.07 -10.39
CA GLY A 41 -4.25 -16.98 -9.85
C GLY A 41 -3.55 -15.62 -9.93
N LYS A 42 -4.13 -14.63 -9.25
CA LYS A 42 -3.59 -13.25 -9.23
C LYS A 42 -2.56 -13.11 -8.11
N LEU A 43 -1.27 -13.15 -8.44
CA LEU A 43 -0.20 -12.93 -7.47
C LEU A 43 -0.17 -11.46 -7.05
N ILE A 44 -0.42 -11.19 -5.77
CA ILE A 44 -0.33 -9.84 -5.20
C ILE A 44 1.02 -9.68 -4.50
N GLY A 45 1.71 -8.59 -4.81
CA GLY A 45 2.97 -8.20 -4.18
C GLY A 45 2.96 -6.76 -3.68
N ARG A 46 3.89 -6.43 -2.80
CA ARG A 46 4.12 -5.05 -2.33
C ARG A 46 5.54 -4.62 -2.70
N VAL A 47 5.65 -3.46 -3.35
CA VAL A 47 6.94 -2.83 -3.69
C VAL A 47 7.68 -2.49 -2.40
N SER A 48 8.80 -3.16 -2.14
CA SER A 48 9.60 -2.97 -0.92
C SER A 48 10.62 -1.84 -1.07
N ASP A 49 11.16 -1.66 -2.29
CA ASP A 49 12.14 -0.62 -2.63
C ASP A 49 12.14 -0.29 -4.15
N LEU A 50 12.75 0.83 -4.52
CA LEU A 50 12.92 1.30 -5.90
C LEU A 50 14.36 1.74 -6.14
N ARG A 51 15.03 1.12 -7.10
CA ARG A 51 16.46 1.32 -7.36
C ARG A 51 16.69 1.62 -8.85
N LYS A 52 17.50 2.64 -9.13
CA LYS A 52 17.98 2.91 -10.49
C LYS A 52 19.15 1.98 -10.80
N THR A 53 19.21 1.43 -12.01
CA THR A 53 20.34 0.64 -12.50
C THR A 53 20.77 1.10 -13.87
N ASN A 54 22.08 1.07 -14.10
CA ASN A 54 22.67 1.31 -15.40
C ASN A 54 23.91 0.43 -15.53
N ARG A 55 23.94 -0.45 -16.54
CA ARG A 55 25.01 -1.44 -16.71
C ARG A 55 26.36 -0.79 -17.01
N TYR A 56 26.37 0.37 -17.66
CA TYR A 56 27.63 1.06 -18.00
C TYR A 56 28.36 1.53 -16.74
N PHE A 57 27.65 2.11 -15.76
CA PHE A 57 28.23 2.53 -14.47
C PHE A 57 28.62 1.36 -13.53
N THR A 58 28.50 0.10 -13.97
CA THR A 58 28.89 -1.07 -13.17
C THR A 58 30.38 -1.43 -13.35
N ASN A 59 31.01 -1.08 -14.49
CA ASN A 59 32.46 -1.25 -14.70
C ASN A 59 33.18 0.10 -14.49
N PRO A 60 34.17 0.20 -13.59
CA PRO A 60 34.95 1.42 -13.39
C PRO A 60 35.60 1.99 -14.65
N GLU A 61 35.99 1.15 -15.61
CA GLU A 61 36.63 1.60 -16.86
C GLU A 61 35.69 2.49 -17.70
N ASN A 62 34.38 2.19 -17.71
CA ASN A 62 33.38 2.98 -18.42
C ASN A 62 33.14 4.36 -17.78
N LEU A 63 33.60 4.57 -16.54
CA LEU A 63 33.48 5.85 -15.83
C LEU A 63 34.55 6.87 -16.25
N ALA A 64 35.62 6.42 -16.92
CA ALA A 64 36.68 7.30 -17.42
C ALA A 64 36.23 8.12 -18.63
N GLU A 65 35.40 7.53 -19.50
CA GLU A 65 34.91 8.14 -20.74
C GLU A 65 33.37 7.98 -20.89
N PRO A 66 32.58 8.57 -19.96
CA PRO A 66 31.13 8.35 -19.89
C PRO A 66 30.36 8.94 -21.09
N GLU A 67 30.99 9.82 -21.87
CA GLU A 67 30.43 10.45 -23.07
C GLU A 67 30.39 9.49 -24.27
N LEU A 68 31.19 8.42 -24.27
CA LEU A 68 31.22 7.41 -25.34
C LEU A 68 30.08 6.38 -25.23
N TYR A 69 29.35 6.37 -24.10
CA TYR A 69 28.29 5.43 -23.83
C TYR A 69 26.93 6.15 -23.75
N PRO A 70 25.83 5.55 -24.25
CA PRO A 70 24.48 6.12 -24.16
C PRO A 70 23.91 6.02 -22.72
N THR A 71 24.60 6.64 -21.78
CA THR A 71 24.38 6.56 -20.33
C THR A 71 22.94 6.92 -19.94
N TRP A 72 22.37 7.95 -20.55
CA TRP A 72 20.99 8.38 -20.29
C TRP A 72 19.91 7.44 -20.84
N GLU A 73 20.20 6.69 -21.92
CA GLU A 73 19.20 5.83 -22.58
C GLU A 73 19.09 4.44 -21.91
N TRP A 74 20.09 4.06 -21.12
CA TRP A 74 20.22 2.75 -20.46
C TRP A 74 20.14 2.85 -18.93
N GLU A 75 19.57 3.94 -18.41
CA GLU A 75 19.09 4.00 -17.02
C GLU A 75 17.70 3.36 -16.93
N PHE A 76 17.56 2.33 -16.09
CA PHE A 76 16.29 1.65 -15.82
C PHE A 76 15.91 1.81 -14.35
N LEU A 77 14.62 2.05 -14.07
CA LEU A 77 14.08 1.93 -12.72
C LEU A 77 13.64 0.48 -12.49
N VAL A 78 14.18 -0.13 -11.44
CA VAL A 78 13.86 -1.48 -10.98
C VAL A 78 13.13 -1.39 -9.65
N ALA A 79 11.97 -2.03 -9.55
CA ALA A 79 11.24 -2.20 -8.31
C ALA A 79 11.54 -3.56 -7.70
N ASP A 80 11.92 -3.59 -6.41
CA ASP A 80 11.90 -4.81 -5.61
C ASP A 80 10.48 -5.05 -5.10
N VAL A 81 9.99 -6.28 -5.20
CA VAL A 81 8.65 -6.67 -4.74
C VAL A 81 8.73 -7.86 -3.81
N THR A 82 8.06 -7.76 -2.66
CA THR A 82 7.77 -8.89 -1.78
C THR A 82 6.39 -9.46 -2.16
N PRO A 83 6.28 -10.70 -2.66
CA PRO A 83 5.02 -11.39 -2.81
C PRO A 83 4.30 -11.51 -1.47
N LEU A 84 2.99 -11.26 -1.47
CA LEU A 84 2.12 -11.50 -0.31
C LEU A 84 1.41 -12.86 -0.45
N GLY A 85 1.00 -13.21 -1.67
CA GLY A 85 0.30 -14.46 -1.96
C GLY A 85 -0.51 -14.40 -3.25
N PHE A 86 -1.08 -15.53 -3.63
CA PHE A 86 -2.03 -15.65 -4.73
C PHE A 86 -3.43 -15.33 -4.22
N TRP A 87 -4.12 -14.42 -4.90
CA TRP A 87 -5.52 -14.14 -4.66
C TRP A 87 -6.39 -15.11 -5.48
N THR A 88 -7.13 -15.96 -4.77
CA THR A 88 -8.04 -16.98 -5.32
C THR A 88 -9.47 -16.72 -4.86
N GLN A 89 -10.44 -17.57 -5.25
CA GLN A 89 -11.82 -17.48 -4.76
C GLN A 89 -11.94 -17.72 -3.24
N GLU A 90 -10.99 -18.45 -2.66
CA GLU A 90 -10.92 -18.74 -1.22
C GLU A 90 -10.21 -17.64 -0.42
N GLY A 91 -9.68 -16.61 -1.09
CA GLY A 91 -8.93 -15.50 -0.51
C GLY A 91 -7.44 -15.53 -0.83
N LEU A 92 -6.62 -14.98 0.06
CA LEU A 92 -5.16 -14.95 -0.12
C LEU A 92 -4.53 -16.28 0.32
N GLN A 93 -3.94 -17.00 -0.62
CA GLN A 93 -3.13 -18.21 -0.39
C GLN A 93 -1.63 -17.91 -0.52
N GLY A 94 -0.78 -18.74 0.08
CA GLY A 94 0.68 -18.52 0.09
C GLY A 94 1.32 -18.56 -1.31
N SER A 95 2.40 -17.79 -1.49
CA SER A 95 3.22 -17.84 -2.70
C SER A 95 4.05 -19.13 -2.74
N LEU A 96 3.54 -20.17 -3.39
CA LEU A 96 4.22 -21.47 -3.51
C LEU A 96 5.14 -21.56 -4.74
N PHE A 97 4.91 -20.73 -5.76
CA PHE A 97 5.70 -20.68 -7.00
C PHE A 97 6.16 -19.24 -7.31
N PRO A 98 7.40 -19.05 -7.82
CA PRO A 98 7.87 -17.75 -8.26
C PRO A 98 7.22 -17.34 -9.59
N PRO A 99 7.03 -16.03 -9.87
CA PRO A 99 6.64 -15.57 -11.20
C PRO A 99 7.76 -15.81 -12.22
N SER A 100 7.40 -16.08 -13.48
CA SER A 100 8.37 -16.22 -14.57
C SER A 100 9.01 -14.86 -14.93
N PRO A 101 10.29 -14.82 -15.32
CA PRO A 101 10.86 -13.64 -15.97
C PRO A 101 10.10 -13.29 -17.25
N GLY A 102 9.88 -12.00 -17.48
CA GLY A 102 9.11 -11.48 -18.62
C GLY A 102 7.61 -11.28 -18.36
N GLU A 103 7.05 -11.82 -17.28
CA GLU A 103 5.64 -11.64 -16.92
C GLU A 103 5.30 -10.15 -16.71
N PRO A 104 4.14 -9.68 -17.21
CA PRO A 104 3.71 -8.29 -17.04
C PRO A 104 3.27 -8.04 -15.60
N VAL A 105 3.84 -7.01 -15.00
CA VAL A 105 3.44 -6.49 -13.69
C VAL A 105 2.41 -5.40 -13.89
N LEU A 106 1.27 -5.54 -13.25
CA LEU A 106 0.09 -4.68 -13.39
C LEU A 106 -0.19 -3.90 -12.10
N GLU A 107 -0.93 -2.81 -12.24
CA GLU A 107 -1.68 -2.27 -11.11
C GLU A 107 -2.73 -3.29 -10.63
N PRO A 108 -2.92 -3.42 -9.32
CA PRO A 108 -3.88 -4.36 -8.75
C PRO A 108 -5.32 -3.88 -8.91
N ASP A 109 -6.25 -4.82 -9.04
CA ASP A 109 -7.67 -4.50 -9.10
C ASP A 109 -8.13 -3.88 -7.76
N PRO A 110 -8.80 -2.70 -7.75
CA PRO A 110 -9.23 -2.05 -6.51
C PRO A 110 -10.08 -2.93 -5.60
N GLU A 111 -10.94 -3.77 -6.19
CA GLU A 111 -11.75 -4.77 -5.45
C GLU A 111 -10.91 -5.80 -4.71
N ILE A 112 -9.78 -6.23 -5.27
CA ILE A 112 -8.90 -7.21 -4.63
C ILE A 112 -8.25 -6.56 -3.42
N LEU A 113 -7.81 -5.31 -3.52
CA LEU A 113 -7.28 -4.58 -2.37
C LEU A 113 -8.34 -4.36 -1.28
N GLN A 114 -9.58 -3.99 -1.64
CA GLN A 114 -10.68 -3.88 -0.69
C GLN A 114 -10.92 -5.20 0.07
N LYS A 115 -11.00 -6.32 -0.66
CA LYS A 115 -11.21 -7.65 -0.08
C LYS A 115 -10.01 -8.13 0.74
N LEU A 116 -8.78 -7.84 0.30
CA LEU A 116 -7.53 -8.19 0.98
C LEU A 116 -7.40 -7.51 2.36
N PHE A 117 -7.75 -6.23 2.46
CA PHE A 117 -7.75 -5.49 3.73
C PHE A 117 -9.05 -5.64 4.53
N GLY A 118 -10.07 -6.30 3.97
CA GLY A 118 -11.38 -6.46 4.60
C GLY A 118 -12.15 -5.15 4.76
N PHE A 119 -11.92 -4.18 3.85
CA PHE A 119 -12.67 -2.93 3.82
C PHE A 119 -14.13 -3.17 3.40
N VAL A 120 -15.06 -2.39 3.95
CA VAL A 120 -16.51 -2.52 3.73
C VAL A 120 -17.15 -1.16 3.43
N GLN A 121 -18.18 -1.13 2.59
CA GLN A 121 -18.79 0.13 2.14
C GLN A 121 -19.36 0.96 3.31
N ASP A 122 -20.12 0.36 4.22
CA ASP A 122 -20.70 1.04 5.40
C ASP A 122 -19.75 1.09 6.63
N GLY A 123 -18.44 1.04 6.37
CA GLY A 123 -17.39 1.06 7.39
C GLY A 123 -17.07 2.47 7.93
N LEU A 124 -16.20 2.52 8.94
CA LEU A 124 -15.58 3.76 9.43
C LEU A 124 -14.46 4.13 8.46
N TRP A 125 -14.57 5.27 7.78
CA TRP A 125 -13.58 5.77 6.85
C TRP A 125 -12.38 6.38 7.59
N LEU A 126 -11.23 5.72 7.51
CA LEU A 126 -9.99 6.18 8.15
C LEU A 126 -8.97 6.70 7.11
N GLY A 127 -9.45 7.14 5.94
CA GLY A 127 -8.65 7.67 4.85
C GLY A 127 -8.62 6.80 3.59
N GLN A 128 -7.52 6.87 2.84
CA GLN A 128 -7.31 6.13 1.59
C GLN A 128 -6.04 5.26 1.66
N LEU A 129 -6.07 4.11 0.99
CA LEU A 129 -4.94 3.21 0.87
C LEU A 129 -3.82 3.89 0.07
N LEU A 130 -2.63 4.01 0.67
CA LEU A 130 -1.53 4.77 0.08
C LEU A 130 -1.17 4.26 -1.33
N HIS A 131 -1.19 5.19 -2.30
CA HIS A 131 -0.92 4.96 -3.73
C HIS A 131 -2.01 4.17 -4.50
N HIS A 132 -3.21 4.00 -3.93
CA HIS A 132 -4.34 3.34 -4.60
C HIS A 132 -5.64 4.14 -4.42
N PRO A 133 -6.54 4.21 -5.42
CA PRO A 133 -7.85 4.85 -5.29
C PRO A 133 -8.83 3.94 -4.54
N VAL A 134 -8.46 3.52 -3.33
CA VAL A 134 -9.21 2.58 -2.48
C VAL A 134 -9.41 3.21 -1.11
N GLU A 135 -10.66 3.37 -0.70
CA GLU A 135 -11.01 3.95 0.59
C GLU A 135 -10.86 2.94 1.73
N ALA A 136 -10.15 3.34 2.79
CA ALA A 136 -9.86 2.50 3.94
C ALA A 136 -11.02 2.54 4.95
N ARG A 137 -12.16 1.93 4.56
CA ARG A 137 -13.36 1.83 5.40
C ARG A 137 -13.37 0.54 6.23
N PHE A 138 -13.17 0.67 7.54
CA PHE A 138 -13.09 -0.47 8.47
C PHE A 138 -14.46 -0.89 9.01
N ASN A 139 -14.72 -2.19 9.11
CA ASN A 139 -15.96 -2.66 9.73
C ASN A 139 -15.98 -2.32 11.24
N LEU A 140 -16.95 -1.49 11.65
CA LEU A 140 -17.15 -1.00 13.02
C LEU A 140 -17.08 -2.12 14.07
N THR A 141 -17.84 -3.19 13.86
CA THR A 141 -17.89 -4.32 14.80
C THR A 141 -16.54 -5.02 14.90
N ARG A 142 -15.89 -5.34 13.77
CA ARG A 142 -14.56 -5.98 13.79
C ARG A 142 -13.49 -5.11 14.45
N LEU A 143 -13.59 -3.78 14.31
CA LEU A 143 -12.64 -2.82 14.88
C LEU A 143 -12.82 -2.65 16.40
N LEU A 144 -14.06 -2.56 16.89
CA LEU A 144 -14.37 -2.21 18.28
C LEU A 144 -14.83 -3.38 19.17
N GLN A 145 -15.14 -4.56 18.61
CA GLN A 145 -15.46 -5.76 19.41
C GLN A 145 -14.24 -6.28 20.21
N LYS A 146 -13.04 -5.89 19.79
CA LYS A 146 -11.77 -6.12 20.51
C LYS A 146 -11.17 -4.78 20.92
N HIS A 147 -10.11 -4.82 21.72
CA HIS A 147 -9.36 -3.62 22.05
C HIS A 147 -8.57 -3.10 20.84
N LEU A 148 -8.69 -1.80 20.56
CA LEU A 148 -7.89 -1.08 19.58
C LEU A 148 -6.79 -0.29 20.31
N ALA A 149 -5.55 -0.39 19.83
CA ALA A 149 -4.43 0.42 20.31
C ALA A 149 -3.86 1.26 19.16
N ILE A 150 -3.93 2.59 19.28
CA ILE A 150 -3.35 3.52 18.30
C ILE A 150 -1.97 3.95 18.81
N LEU A 151 -0.92 3.48 18.15
CA LEU A 151 0.47 3.72 18.53
C LEU A 151 1.16 4.56 17.46
N ALA A 152 1.71 5.71 17.84
CA ALA A 152 2.48 6.57 16.95
C ALA A 152 3.50 7.40 17.74
N LEU A 153 4.53 7.91 17.05
CA LEU A 153 5.45 8.91 17.62
C LEU A 153 4.75 10.26 17.80
N SER A 154 5.32 11.15 18.60
CA SER A 154 4.82 12.52 18.71
C SER A 154 4.83 13.21 17.34
N GLY A 155 3.76 13.94 17.01
CA GLY A 155 3.55 14.56 15.70
C GLY A 155 3.14 13.61 14.57
N ALA A 156 3.14 12.29 14.76
CA ALA A 156 2.80 11.32 13.72
C ALA A 156 1.28 11.08 13.53
N GLY A 157 0.42 12.01 13.98
CA GLY A 157 -1.02 11.97 13.73
C GLY A 157 -1.86 11.08 14.66
N LYS A 158 -1.35 10.67 15.83
CA LYS A 158 -2.11 9.86 16.82
C LYS A 158 -3.48 10.48 17.15
N SER A 159 -3.48 11.70 17.66
CA SER A 159 -4.71 12.39 18.08
C SER A 159 -5.61 12.75 16.89
N TYR A 160 -5.03 13.02 15.72
CA TYR A 160 -5.78 13.23 14.48
C TYR A 160 -6.57 11.98 14.05
N LEU A 161 -5.96 10.79 14.08
CA LEU A 161 -6.65 9.53 13.80
C LEU A 161 -7.74 9.23 14.83
N VAL A 162 -7.54 9.62 16.10
CA VAL A 162 -8.59 9.52 17.14
C VAL A 162 -9.75 10.46 16.83
N SER A 163 -9.51 11.71 16.43
CA SER A 163 -10.57 12.64 16.02
C SER A 163 -11.36 12.11 14.83
N VAL A 164 -10.71 11.65 13.75
CA VAL A 164 -11.39 11.04 12.59
C VAL A 164 -12.23 9.83 13.02
N LEU A 165 -11.72 8.99 13.93
CA LEU A 165 -12.50 7.86 14.46
C LEU A 165 -13.73 8.32 15.27
N ILE A 166 -13.64 9.42 16.02
CA ILE A 166 -14.76 10.00 16.77
C ILE A 166 -15.79 10.62 15.81
N GLU A 167 -15.35 11.35 14.79
CA GLU A 167 -16.19 11.93 13.73
C GLU A 167 -17.05 10.85 13.06
N GLU A 168 -16.40 9.81 12.53
CA GLU A 168 -17.03 8.64 11.87
C GLU A 168 -17.98 7.84 12.76
N LEU A 169 -17.85 7.96 14.09
CA LEU A 169 -18.79 7.38 15.06
C LEU A 169 -19.96 8.33 15.34
N LEU A 170 -19.70 9.63 15.50
CA LEU A 170 -20.73 10.63 15.80
C LEU A 170 -21.69 10.84 14.64
N GLU A 171 -21.25 10.68 13.38
CA GLU A 171 -22.10 10.81 12.19
C GLU A 171 -23.10 9.66 11.99
N ARG A 172 -22.94 8.53 12.70
CA ARG A 172 -23.83 7.36 12.57
C ARG A 172 -25.15 7.57 13.29
N GLN A 173 -26.25 7.15 12.65
CA GLN A 173 -27.59 7.11 13.25
C GLN A 173 -27.63 6.21 14.49
N LEU A 174 -27.04 5.02 14.39
CA LEU A 174 -26.81 4.10 15.51
C LEU A 174 -25.32 4.15 15.86
N LYS A 175 -24.99 4.95 16.88
CA LYS A 175 -23.62 5.16 17.35
C LYS A 175 -23.40 4.59 18.75
N PRO A 176 -22.22 4.03 19.05
CA PRO A 176 -21.84 3.72 20.43
C PRO A 176 -21.62 5.01 21.23
N ALA A 177 -21.76 4.93 22.55
CA ALA A 177 -21.31 6.00 23.43
C ALA A 177 -19.78 6.07 23.41
N VAL A 178 -19.22 7.28 23.24
CA VAL A 178 -17.79 7.54 23.27
C VAL A 178 -17.46 8.32 24.53
N ILE A 179 -16.52 7.82 25.33
CA ILE A 179 -16.00 8.52 26.52
C ILE A 179 -14.51 8.76 26.27
N VAL A 180 -14.11 10.03 26.24
CA VAL A 180 -12.72 10.44 26.05
C VAL A 180 -12.17 10.95 27.37
N ILE A 181 -11.03 10.39 27.81
CA ILE A 181 -10.26 10.91 28.93
C ILE A 181 -9.18 11.81 28.33
N ASP A 182 -9.40 13.13 28.39
CA ASP A 182 -8.59 14.13 27.71
C ASP A 182 -7.79 14.99 28.70
N PRO A 183 -6.54 14.62 29.03
CA PRO A 183 -5.70 15.39 29.95
C PRO A 183 -5.09 16.66 29.33
N HIS A 184 -5.25 16.88 28.01
CA HIS A 184 -4.61 17.98 27.28
C HIS A 184 -5.60 18.95 26.62
N GLY A 185 -6.89 18.60 26.56
CA GLY A 185 -7.93 19.40 25.92
C GLY A 185 -7.97 19.27 24.40
N GLU A 186 -7.34 18.25 23.82
CA GLU A 186 -7.27 18.04 22.36
C GLU A 186 -8.64 17.82 21.70
N TYR A 187 -9.63 17.30 22.44
CA TYR A 187 -10.94 16.88 21.91
C TYR A 187 -12.11 17.77 22.37
N VAL A 188 -11.84 18.81 23.16
CA VAL A 188 -12.89 19.75 23.65
C VAL A 188 -13.59 20.47 22.50
N SER A 189 -12.90 20.66 21.36
CA SER A 189 -13.43 21.24 20.12
C SER A 189 -14.70 20.55 19.61
N PHE A 190 -14.90 19.25 19.83
CA PHE A 190 -16.10 18.53 19.42
C PHE A 190 -17.39 19.11 20.05
N SER A 191 -17.31 19.64 21.26
CA SER A 191 -18.43 20.30 21.95
C SER A 191 -18.74 21.72 21.43
N GLN A 192 -17.86 22.27 20.60
CA GLN A 192 -17.94 23.63 20.05
C GLN A 192 -18.22 23.64 18.54
N ASP A 193 -17.89 22.54 17.84
CA ASP A 193 -18.12 22.39 16.41
C ASP A 193 -19.64 22.29 16.10
N PRO A 194 -20.21 23.15 15.23
CA PRO A 194 -21.63 23.11 14.89
C PRO A 194 -22.14 21.77 14.33
N ASN A 195 -21.27 20.95 13.74
CA ASN A 195 -21.61 19.64 13.17
C ASN A 195 -21.69 18.53 14.23
N TYR A 196 -21.05 18.73 15.40
CA TYR A 196 -20.84 17.70 16.42
C TYR A 196 -21.37 18.07 17.82
N ALA A 197 -21.50 19.35 18.16
CA ALA A 197 -21.94 19.80 19.49
C ALA A 197 -23.35 19.29 19.88
N GLY A 198 -24.25 19.10 18.91
CA GLY A 198 -25.57 18.47 19.11
C GLY A 198 -25.55 16.93 19.08
N LYS A 199 -24.37 16.33 18.93
CA LYS A 199 -24.13 14.88 18.81
C LYS A 199 -23.24 14.35 19.95
N THR A 200 -22.46 15.20 20.62
CA THR A 200 -21.65 14.90 21.81
C THR A 200 -22.48 14.83 23.08
#